data_AF-A0A2D5MPX6-F1
#
_entry.id   AF-A0A2D5MPX6-F1
#
_cell.length_a   1.000
_cell.length_b   1.000
_cell.length_c   1.000
_cell.angle_alpha   90.00
_cell.angle_beta   90.00
_cell.angle_gamma   90.00
#
_symmetry.space_group_name_H-M   'P 1'
#
loop_
_entity.id
_entity.type
_entity.pdbx_description
1 polymer ?
#
loop_
_entity_poly.entity_id
_entity_poly.type
_entity_poly.pdbx_seq_one_letter_code
_entity_poly.pdbx_strand_id
1 'polypeptide(L)'
;MEIDENEIPSIDKLSEYIEYFKRIYNALFDDKQLAITNIDVLERHFANNFNTLRFKMDEDLFQYNHGMIVFIVLCTAYTRTTTEPSTETFLKQHLILQGSQSTLANNILNLHILHNAWKQFDLRSYNDTKRYVQRVHQSVARNVVFADNLQRMNRLNMIKKVGKDLFCINTKCMMMLACHVAENLQQLCVADAVHTYLCDDPVYTFTDHQMNTFFKWATAETTYFQIRNFRTRILNIFYLFVFDEPARNLYTYNRAGEIPSITAVVTAKFPSNWTSAMQHVILYGKPHELLGHDNLFIRNAALMALFEAFCKTIYSVNFSKFCICMNFDIQKNIKHIMLSEHPILLLAWHKFYIAAKGKVYMYATLEESLLAWLFHLKDDCQCMLFGQISMLKLCNTLCVGATQEEEEEANEEFIEIDI
;
A
#
# COMPACT_ATOMS: atom_id res chain seq x y z
N MET A 1 1.75 30.93 4.29
CA MET A 1 0.92 30.74 3.10
C MET A 1 0.06 29.53 3.33
N GLU A 2 -1.25 29.69 3.23
CA GLU A 2 -2.20 28.58 3.30
C GLU A 2 -2.54 28.15 1.87
N ILE A 3 -2.65 26.85 1.63
CA ILE A 3 -2.98 26.28 0.32
C ILE A 3 -4.34 25.61 0.42
N ASP A 4 -5.37 26.13 -0.24
CA ASP A 4 -6.66 25.45 -0.32
C ASP A 4 -6.62 24.39 -1.43
N GLU A 5 -7.12 23.18 -1.14
CA GLU A 5 -7.25 22.09 -2.11
C GLU A 5 -8.16 22.51 -3.29
N ASN A 6 -9.18 23.33 -3.04
CA ASN A 6 -10.10 23.81 -4.06
C ASN A 6 -9.49 24.87 -4.99
N GLU A 7 -8.41 25.52 -4.57
CA GLU A 7 -7.69 26.50 -5.39
C GLU A 7 -6.68 25.85 -6.34
N ILE A 8 -6.31 24.58 -6.10
CA ILE A 8 -5.41 23.86 -6.99
C ILE A 8 -6.14 23.63 -8.32
N PRO A 9 -5.63 24.14 -9.46
CA PRO A 9 -6.28 23.95 -10.74
C PRO A 9 -6.44 22.46 -11.07
N SER A 10 -7.42 22.12 -11.93
CA SER A 10 -7.54 20.74 -12.43
C SER A 10 -6.25 20.33 -13.14
N ILE A 11 -5.81 19.10 -12.92
CA ILE A 11 -4.68 18.49 -13.62
C ILE A 11 -4.87 18.44 -15.14
N ASP A 12 -6.10 18.60 -15.64
CA ASP A 12 -6.44 18.68 -17.07
C ASP A 12 -6.12 20.04 -17.69
N LYS A 13 -6.05 21.09 -16.88
CA LYS A 13 -5.66 22.43 -17.32
C LYS A 13 -4.16 22.66 -17.07
N LEU A 14 -3.34 21.95 -17.84
CA LEU A 14 -1.89 21.83 -17.61
C LEU A 14 -1.17 23.17 -17.43
N SER A 15 -1.43 24.16 -18.29
CA SER A 15 -0.78 25.47 -18.20
C SER A 15 -1.14 26.22 -16.91
N GLU A 16 -2.43 26.23 -16.53
CA GLU A 16 -2.89 26.83 -15.27
C GLU A 16 -2.29 26.11 -14.07
N TYR A 17 -2.28 24.77 -14.11
CA TYR A 17 -1.74 23.91 -13.07
C TYR A 17 -0.24 24.16 -12.83
N ILE A 18 0.56 24.18 -13.90
CA ILE A 18 1.99 24.44 -13.83
C ILE A 18 2.25 25.84 -13.27
N GLU A 19 1.54 26.84 -13.77
CA GLU A 19 1.74 28.22 -13.35
C GLU A 19 1.40 28.42 -11.87
N TYR A 20 0.35 27.74 -11.39
CA TYR A 20 0.00 27.71 -9.97
C TYR A 20 1.15 27.20 -9.10
N PHE A 21 1.70 26.02 -9.40
CA PHE A 21 2.81 25.46 -8.62
C PHE A 21 4.12 26.25 -8.78
N LYS A 22 4.37 26.85 -9.94
CA LYS A 22 5.51 27.77 -10.14
C LYS A 22 5.39 29.01 -9.27
N ARG A 23 4.20 29.61 -9.17
CA ARG A 23 3.95 30.75 -8.28
C ARG A 23 4.22 30.40 -6.82
N ILE A 24 3.75 29.24 -6.36
CA ILE A 24 4.03 28.73 -5.02
C ILE A 24 5.53 28.56 -4.81
N TYR A 25 6.21 27.89 -5.76
CA TYR A 25 7.65 27.70 -5.67
C TYR A 25 8.40 29.03 -5.58
N ASN A 26 8.11 29.99 -6.45
CA ASN A 26 8.77 31.30 -6.48
C ASN A 26 8.51 32.07 -5.18
N ALA A 27 7.26 32.10 -4.70
CA ALA A 27 6.91 32.75 -3.45
C ALA A 27 7.70 32.16 -2.26
N LEU A 28 7.81 30.84 -2.20
CA LEU A 28 8.65 30.20 -1.20
C LEU A 28 10.13 30.55 -1.43
N PHE A 29 10.64 30.40 -2.64
CA PHE A 29 12.05 30.63 -2.96
C PHE A 29 12.52 32.04 -2.58
N ASP A 30 11.71 33.06 -2.89
CA ASP A 30 12.02 34.47 -2.69
C ASP A 30 11.89 34.88 -1.21
N ASP A 31 10.87 34.41 -0.50
CA ASP A 31 10.68 34.68 0.93
C ASP A 31 11.07 33.47 1.79
N LYS A 32 12.24 33.56 2.42
CA LYS A 32 12.77 32.51 3.30
C LYS A 32 11.98 32.32 4.60
N GLN A 33 11.17 33.29 5.01
CA GLN A 33 10.33 33.20 6.21
C GLN A 33 8.93 32.67 5.92
N LEU A 34 8.51 32.66 4.65
CA LEU A 34 7.21 32.16 4.25
C LEU A 34 7.11 30.63 4.42
N ALA A 35 6.33 30.16 5.38
CA ALA A 35 6.05 28.73 5.55
C ALA A 35 4.67 28.36 4.99
N ILE A 36 4.48 27.10 4.57
CA ILE A 36 3.16 26.55 4.29
C ILE A 36 2.60 25.97 5.59
N THR A 37 1.44 26.46 6.02
CA THR A 37 0.83 26.08 7.30
C THR A 37 0.06 24.77 7.23
N ASN A 38 -0.41 24.36 6.06
CA ASN A 38 -1.22 23.16 5.84
C ASN A 38 -0.58 22.23 4.79
N ILE A 39 0.66 21.80 5.06
CA ILE A 39 1.44 20.94 4.15
C ILE A 39 0.73 19.64 3.77
N ASP A 40 -0.14 19.12 4.65
CA ASP A 40 -0.93 17.90 4.42
C ASP A 40 -1.80 17.98 3.15
N VAL A 41 -2.23 19.18 2.74
CA VAL A 41 -2.98 19.40 1.48
C VAL A 41 -2.09 19.09 0.28
N LEU A 42 -0.84 19.57 0.30
CA LEU A 42 0.14 19.26 -0.74
C LEU A 42 0.55 17.79 -0.74
N GLU A 43 0.76 17.20 0.44
CA GLU A 43 1.07 15.78 0.59
C GLU A 43 -0.02 14.91 -0.04
N ARG A 44 -1.28 15.16 0.32
CA ARG A 44 -2.44 14.44 -0.20
C ARG A 44 -2.64 14.65 -1.70
N HIS A 45 -2.52 15.88 -2.17
CA HIS A 45 -2.62 16.20 -3.59
C HIS A 45 -1.55 15.46 -4.40
N PHE A 46 -0.31 15.47 -3.91
CA PHE A 46 0.79 14.77 -4.56
C PHE A 46 0.56 13.25 -4.55
N ALA A 47 0.19 12.66 -3.41
CA ALA A 47 -0.11 11.23 -3.29
C ALA A 47 -1.20 10.80 -4.27
N ASN A 48 -2.31 11.53 -4.33
CA ASN A 48 -3.49 11.16 -5.12
C ASN A 48 -3.27 11.31 -6.63
N ASN A 49 -2.46 12.31 -7.04
CA ASN A 49 -2.35 12.70 -8.43
C ASN A 49 -1.02 12.31 -9.08
N PHE A 50 0.01 11.89 -8.32
CA PHE A 50 1.34 11.60 -8.86
C PHE A 50 1.30 10.64 -10.06
N ASN A 51 0.52 9.56 -9.94
CA ASN A 51 0.40 8.58 -11.02
C ASN A 51 -0.17 9.19 -12.30
N THR A 52 -1.13 10.10 -12.22
CA THR A 52 -1.63 10.79 -13.41
C THR A 52 -0.61 11.82 -13.91
N LEU A 53 -0.05 12.62 -13.02
CA LEU A 53 0.87 13.71 -13.33
C LEU A 53 2.15 13.24 -14.02
N ARG A 54 2.69 12.09 -13.62
CA ARG A 54 3.91 11.53 -14.25
C ARG A 54 3.71 11.09 -15.69
N PHE A 55 2.47 10.77 -16.09
CA PHE A 55 2.13 10.31 -17.43
C PHE A 55 1.68 11.44 -18.36
N LYS A 56 1.28 12.60 -17.83
CA LYS A 56 0.89 13.74 -18.67
C LYS A 56 2.13 14.29 -19.37
N MET A 57 2.26 13.88 -20.63
CA MET A 57 3.20 14.45 -21.58
C MET A 57 2.44 15.42 -22.46
N ASP A 58 2.93 16.66 -22.51
CA ASP A 58 2.54 17.63 -23.52
C ASP A 58 3.78 17.78 -24.42
N GLU A 59 3.58 17.67 -25.74
CA GLU A 59 4.66 17.63 -26.74
C GLU A 59 5.55 18.88 -26.65
N ASP A 60 4.99 20.02 -26.22
CA ASP A 60 5.71 21.29 -26.06
C ASP A 60 6.33 21.48 -24.67
N LEU A 61 5.86 20.75 -23.65
CA LEU A 61 6.28 20.87 -22.24
C LEU A 61 7.11 19.68 -21.73
N PHE A 62 7.72 18.90 -22.64
CA PHE A 62 8.59 17.75 -22.32
C PHE A 62 9.71 18.06 -21.30
N GLN A 63 10.04 19.33 -21.11
CA GLN A 63 11.02 19.84 -20.14
C GLN A 63 10.52 19.75 -18.68
N TYR A 64 9.21 19.70 -18.45
CA TYR A 64 8.59 19.78 -17.14
C TYR A 64 7.77 18.52 -16.82
N ASN A 65 8.37 17.58 -16.09
CA ASN A 65 7.56 16.52 -15.50
C ASN A 65 6.70 17.13 -14.37
N HIS A 66 5.38 17.16 -14.57
CA HIS A 66 4.43 17.76 -13.63
C HIS A 66 4.55 17.20 -12.21
N GLY A 67 4.76 15.88 -12.08
CA GLY A 67 5.01 15.25 -10.79
C GLY A 67 6.28 15.78 -10.11
N MET A 68 7.35 16.04 -10.87
CA MET A 68 8.57 16.63 -10.32
C MET A 68 8.37 18.07 -9.84
N ILE A 69 7.58 18.90 -10.54
CA ILE A 69 7.30 20.27 -10.10
C ILE A 69 6.62 20.26 -8.72
N VAL A 70 5.57 19.47 -8.57
CA VAL A 70 4.84 19.36 -7.29
C VAL A 70 5.77 18.81 -6.21
N PHE A 71 6.60 17.82 -6.54
CA PHE A 71 7.60 17.27 -5.61
C PHE A 71 8.60 18.32 -5.13
N ILE A 72 9.06 19.23 -5.99
CA ILE A 72 10.00 20.31 -5.61
C ILE A 72 9.31 21.31 -4.69
N VAL A 73 8.07 21.70 -5.01
CA VAL A 73 7.26 22.56 -4.14
C VAL A 73 7.11 21.93 -2.76
N LEU A 74 6.77 20.64 -2.71
CA LEU A 74 6.66 19.88 -1.47
C LEU A 74 8.00 19.85 -0.70
N CYS A 75 9.13 19.62 -1.39
CA CYS A 75 10.44 19.68 -0.76
C CYS A 75 10.73 21.07 -0.17
N THR A 76 10.47 22.14 -0.91
CA THR A 76 10.65 23.50 -0.42
C THR A 76 9.79 23.77 0.82
N ALA A 77 8.54 23.29 0.83
CA ALA A 77 7.67 23.35 1.99
C ALA A 77 8.26 22.58 3.20
N TYR A 78 8.69 21.33 2.98
CA TYR A 78 9.27 20.48 4.02
C TYR A 78 10.52 21.07 4.68
N THR A 79 11.36 21.83 3.95
CA THR A 79 12.53 22.48 4.57
C THR A 79 12.17 23.51 5.64
N ARG A 80 10.91 23.93 5.69
CA ARG A 80 10.39 24.99 6.58
C ARG A 80 9.47 24.46 7.66
N THR A 81 9.19 23.15 7.65
CA THR A 81 8.39 22.50 8.68
C THR A 81 9.30 21.87 9.73
N THR A 82 8.80 21.84 10.97
CA THR A 82 9.40 21.11 12.07
C THR A 82 8.58 19.86 12.33
N THR A 83 9.13 18.66 12.11
CA THR A 83 8.46 17.41 12.50
C THR A 83 8.89 17.02 13.91
N GLU A 84 7.93 16.55 14.70
CA GLU A 84 8.21 15.89 15.97
C GLU A 84 9.09 14.64 15.77
N PRO A 85 10.03 14.37 16.68
CA PRO A 85 10.86 13.19 16.59
C PRO A 85 10.04 11.91 16.85
N SER A 86 10.23 10.88 16.03
CA SER A 86 9.81 9.52 16.37
C SER A 86 10.58 9.01 17.60
N THR A 87 9.95 8.10 18.36
CA THR A 87 10.57 7.51 19.55
C THR A 87 11.83 6.72 19.20
N GLU A 88 12.87 6.79 20.03
CA GLU A 88 14.12 6.04 19.80
C GLU A 88 13.88 4.52 19.74
N THR A 89 12.92 4.04 20.52
CA THR A 89 12.50 2.63 20.57
C THR A 89 12.01 2.17 19.20
N PHE A 90 11.12 2.94 18.56
CA PHE A 90 10.60 2.63 17.22
C PHE A 90 11.72 2.57 16.17
N LEU A 91 12.64 3.54 16.20
CA LEU A 91 13.76 3.60 15.25
C LEU A 91 14.70 2.39 15.39
N LYS A 92 15.00 1.97 16.63
CA LYS A 92 15.82 0.80 16.91
C LYS A 92 15.15 -0.51 16.48
N GLN A 93 13.84 -0.64 16.75
CA GLN A 93 13.07 -1.84 16.42
C GLN A 93 13.03 -2.14 14.92
N HIS A 94 12.97 -1.10 14.08
CA HIS A 94 12.85 -1.25 12.63
C HIS A 94 14.18 -1.05 11.87
N LEU A 95 15.33 -1.09 12.57
CA LEU A 95 16.68 -0.94 11.99
C LEU A 95 16.82 0.33 11.13
N ILE A 96 16.12 1.39 11.52
CA ILE A 96 16.10 2.66 10.82
C ILE A 96 17.33 3.48 11.21
N LEU A 97 18.06 4.02 10.22
CA LEU A 97 19.24 4.84 10.48
C LEU A 97 18.84 6.16 11.16
N GLN A 98 19.37 6.40 12.36
CA GLN A 98 19.14 7.62 13.12
C GLN A 98 19.79 8.84 12.43
N GLY A 99 18.99 9.87 12.15
CA GLY A 99 19.40 11.03 11.37
C GLY A 99 19.79 12.24 12.22
N SER A 100 21.00 12.25 12.77
CA SER A 100 21.67 13.49 13.21
C SER A 100 22.75 13.95 12.21
N GLN A 101 23.26 13.06 11.36
CA GLN A 101 24.22 13.36 10.27
C GLN A 101 23.88 12.60 8.97
N SER A 102 22.62 12.62 8.53
CA SER A 102 22.21 11.87 7.34
C SER A 102 22.70 12.56 6.05
N THR A 103 23.55 11.85 5.30
CA THR A 103 23.92 12.23 3.92
C THR A 103 22.75 11.93 2.97
N LEU A 104 22.75 12.51 1.76
CA LEU A 104 21.77 12.17 0.72
C LEU A 104 21.74 10.65 0.44
N ALA A 105 22.89 9.98 0.48
CA ALA A 105 22.98 8.53 0.31
C ALA A 105 22.26 7.79 1.44
N ASN A 106 22.44 8.22 2.70
CA ASN A 106 21.72 7.65 3.85
C ASN A 106 20.21 7.87 3.73
N ASN A 107 19.79 9.02 3.21
CA ASN A 107 18.37 9.32 3.01
C ASN A 107 17.73 8.49 1.89
N ILE A 108 18.46 8.26 0.78
CA ILE A 108 18.02 7.34 -0.29
C ILE A 108 17.91 5.92 0.27
N LEU A 109 18.90 5.48 1.06
CA LEU A 109 18.85 4.19 1.72
C LEU A 109 17.65 4.10 2.68
N ASN A 110 17.37 5.14 3.47
CA ASN A 110 16.19 5.19 4.33
C ASN A 110 14.87 5.11 3.55
N LEU A 111 14.77 5.76 2.38
CA LEU A 111 13.61 5.59 1.49
C LEU A 111 13.46 4.14 0.99
N HIS A 112 14.57 3.48 0.66
CA HIS A 112 14.56 2.08 0.25
C HIS A 112 14.21 1.13 1.41
N ILE A 113 14.74 1.38 2.61
CA ILE A 113 14.40 0.65 3.82
C ILE A 113 12.91 0.83 4.11
N LEU A 114 12.40 2.06 4.10
CA LEU A 114 10.97 2.37 4.25
C LEU A 114 10.11 1.57 3.29
N HIS A 115 10.46 1.60 2.00
CA HIS A 115 9.73 0.86 0.97
C HIS A 115 9.64 -0.64 1.27
N ASN A 116 10.73 -1.25 1.76
CA ASN A 116 10.75 -2.68 2.12
C ASN A 116 10.15 -2.97 3.50
N ALA A 117 10.08 -1.97 4.38
CA ALA A 117 9.66 -2.09 5.77
C ALA A 117 8.15 -1.91 5.95
N TRP A 118 7.40 -1.44 4.95
CA TRP A 118 5.93 -1.28 5.05
C TRP A 118 5.22 -2.55 5.57
N LYS A 119 5.66 -3.74 5.12
CA LYS A 119 5.13 -5.03 5.60
C LYS A 119 5.42 -5.33 7.08
N GLN A 120 6.40 -4.67 7.68
CA GLN A 120 6.81 -4.84 9.07
C GLN A 120 6.11 -3.87 10.00
N PHE A 121 5.65 -2.71 9.50
CA PHE A 121 4.92 -1.75 10.32
C PHE A 121 3.52 -2.24 10.68
N ASP A 122 3.09 -1.93 11.88
CA ASP A 122 1.74 -2.15 12.34
C ASP A 122 0.92 -0.87 12.19
N LEU A 123 -0.31 -0.97 11.67
CA LEU A 123 -1.22 0.19 11.60
C LEU A 123 -1.49 0.79 12.98
N ARG A 124 -1.38 0.01 14.07
CA ARG A 124 -1.44 0.52 15.46
C ARG A 124 -0.32 1.53 15.75
N SER A 125 0.83 1.39 15.07
CA SER A 125 1.96 2.33 15.14
C SER A 125 1.91 3.43 14.07
N TYR A 126 0.71 3.74 13.53
CA TYR A 126 0.53 4.70 12.44
C TYR A 126 1.17 6.07 12.73
N ASN A 127 0.92 6.64 13.90
CA ASN A 127 1.44 7.97 14.23
C ASN A 127 2.98 8.02 14.26
N ASP A 128 3.62 6.99 14.81
CA ASP A 128 5.09 6.92 14.85
C ASP A 128 5.68 6.69 13.45
N THR A 129 5.00 5.87 12.64
CA THR A 129 5.34 5.64 11.24
C THR A 129 5.21 6.92 10.41
N LYS A 130 4.11 7.68 10.58
CA LYS A 130 3.87 8.96 9.91
C LYS A 130 4.97 9.98 10.24
N ARG A 131 5.26 10.18 11.54
CA ARG A 131 6.34 11.07 11.99
C ARG A 131 7.68 10.68 11.39
N TYR A 132 7.97 9.38 11.32
CA TYR A 132 9.21 8.91 10.75
C TYR A 132 9.30 9.18 9.24
N VAL A 133 8.26 8.85 8.48
CA VAL A 133 8.19 9.11 7.04
C VAL A 133 8.39 10.60 6.74
N GLN A 134 7.68 11.47 7.47
CA GLN A 134 7.82 12.93 7.34
C GLN A 134 9.24 13.40 7.65
N ARG A 135 9.88 12.84 8.69
CA ARG A 135 11.28 13.15 9.01
C ARG A 135 12.25 12.74 7.88
N VAL A 136 12.06 11.56 7.29
CA VAL A 136 12.87 11.11 6.14
C VAL A 136 12.65 12.04 4.95
N HIS A 137 11.39 12.39 4.65
CA HIS A 137 11.05 13.30 3.55
C HIS A 137 11.65 14.69 3.76
N GLN A 138 11.60 15.23 4.99
CA GLN A 138 12.29 16.48 5.32
C GLN A 138 13.81 16.41 5.13
N SER A 139 14.43 15.30 5.54
CA SER A 139 15.87 15.13 5.35
C SER A 139 16.24 15.05 3.86
N VAL A 140 15.44 14.35 3.06
CA VAL A 140 15.57 14.33 1.59
C VAL A 140 15.40 15.74 1.03
N ALA A 141 14.34 16.45 1.42
CA ALA A 141 14.01 17.79 0.95
C ALA A 141 15.15 18.80 1.18
N ARG A 142 15.80 18.76 2.37
CA ARG A 142 16.98 19.58 2.68
C ARG A 142 18.14 19.39 1.72
N ASN A 143 18.25 18.22 1.07
CA ASN A 143 19.31 17.94 0.10
C ASN A 143 18.88 18.22 -1.35
N VAL A 144 17.57 18.23 -1.64
CA VAL A 144 17.00 18.39 -2.98
C VAL A 144 16.82 19.86 -3.37
N VAL A 145 16.35 20.72 -2.47
CA VAL A 145 16.01 22.12 -2.80
C VAL A 145 17.25 22.94 -3.21
N PHE A 146 18.43 22.59 -2.72
CA PHE A 146 19.68 23.26 -3.09
C PHE A 146 20.32 22.68 -4.37
N ALA A 147 19.66 21.72 -5.02
CA ALA A 147 20.26 20.91 -6.08
C ALA A 147 20.02 21.44 -7.50
N ASP A 148 19.05 22.31 -7.79
CA ASP A 148 18.98 22.97 -9.11
C ASP A 148 18.02 24.18 -9.18
N ASN A 149 18.18 25.01 -10.22
CA ASN A 149 17.21 26.03 -10.63
C ASN A 149 16.16 25.36 -11.55
N LEU A 150 14.86 25.56 -11.31
CA LEU A 150 13.76 25.06 -12.15
C LEU A 150 13.96 25.31 -13.65
N GLN A 151 14.58 26.45 -14.01
CA GLN A 151 14.86 26.82 -15.41
C GLN A 151 15.90 25.91 -16.10
N ARG A 152 16.63 25.08 -15.36
CA ARG A 152 17.68 24.17 -15.85
C ARG A 152 17.25 22.70 -15.87
N MET A 153 16.02 22.39 -15.48
CA MET A 153 15.48 21.04 -15.52
C MET A 153 15.33 20.58 -16.98
N ASN A 154 16.32 19.85 -17.45
CA ASN A 154 16.31 19.16 -18.72
C ASN A 154 16.60 17.68 -18.42
N ARG A 155 15.80 16.77 -19.00
CA ARG A 155 15.95 15.31 -18.86
C ARG A 155 17.36 14.81 -19.20
N LEU A 156 18.12 15.57 -19.98
CA LEU A 156 19.47 15.26 -20.44
C LEU A 156 20.59 15.81 -19.53
N ASN A 157 20.29 16.65 -18.53
CA ASN A 157 21.32 17.26 -17.70
C ASN A 157 21.85 16.27 -16.66
N MET A 158 23.09 15.82 -16.88
CA MET A 158 23.84 15.00 -15.94
C MET A 158 24.46 15.84 -14.82
N ILE A 159 24.52 15.21 -13.64
CA ILE A 159 25.02 15.69 -12.33
C ILE A 159 26.16 16.72 -12.46
N LYS A 160 25.97 17.91 -11.88
CA LYS A 160 27.05 18.89 -11.63
C LYS A 160 27.28 19.03 -10.12
N LYS A 161 28.53 18.94 -9.67
CA LYS A 161 28.90 19.22 -8.27
C LYS A 161 28.91 20.75 -8.09
N VAL A 162 28.13 21.28 -7.14
CA VAL A 162 27.97 22.74 -6.93
C VAL A 162 28.75 23.24 -5.70
N GLY A 163 29.26 22.35 -4.84
CA GLY A 163 30.09 22.76 -3.71
C GLY A 163 30.72 21.59 -2.95
N LYS A 164 31.23 21.88 -1.74
CA LYS A 164 31.82 20.87 -0.83
C LYS A 164 30.78 19.87 -0.32
N ASP A 165 29.54 20.33 -0.09
CA ASP A 165 28.42 19.54 0.46
C ASP A 165 27.13 19.61 -0.39
N LEU A 166 27.21 20.16 -1.62
CA LEU A 166 26.05 20.35 -2.51
C LEU A 166 26.25 19.62 -3.85
N PHE A 167 25.34 18.71 -4.14
CA PHE A 167 25.28 17.95 -5.40
C PHE A 167 24.08 18.44 -6.23
N CYS A 168 24.24 18.76 -7.52
CA CYS A 168 23.08 18.81 -8.41
C CYS A 168 22.55 17.39 -8.60
N ILE A 169 21.31 17.17 -8.20
CA ILE A 169 20.59 15.93 -8.40
C ILE A 169 20.03 15.98 -9.83
N ASN A 170 20.43 15.03 -10.68
CA ASN A 170 19.89 14.98 -12.05
C ASN A 170 18.37 14.69 -12.02
N THR A 171 17.69 14.97 -13.13
CA THR A 171 16.24 14.78 -13.23
C THR A 171 15.79 13.35 -12.99
N LYS A 172 16.61 12.35 -13.36
CA LYS A 172 16.32 10.94 -13.11
C LYS A 172 16.33 10.59 -11.62
N CYS A 173 17.28 11.13 -10.87
CA CYS A 173 17.38 10.93 -9.43
C CYS A 173 16.27 11.71 -8.70
N MET A 174 15.93 12.92 -9.15
CA MET A 174 14.76 13.64 -8.66
C MET A 174 13.47 12.85 -8.91
N MET A 175 13.29 12.27 -10.09
CA MET A 175 12.15 11.41 -10.39
C MET A 175 12.12 10.17 -9.49
N MET A 176 13.26 9.51 -9.28
CA MET A 176 13.35 8.37 -8.35
C MET A 176 12.90 8.76 -6.93
N LEU A 177 13.38 9.89 -6.41
CA LEU A 177 12.97 10.40 -5.10
C LEU A 177 11.47 10.72 -5.08
N ALA A 178 10.95 11.39 -6.12
CA ALA A 178 9.54 11.69 -6.27
C ALA A 178 8.67 10.43 -6.27
N CYS A 179 9.09 9.37 -6.96
CA CYS A 179 8.39 8.08 -6.99
C CYS A 179 8.31 7.44 -5.59
N HIS A 180 9.41 7.43 -4.84
CA HIS A 180 9.43 6.87 -3.48
C HIS A 180 8.62 7.72 -2.49
N VAL A 181 8.70 9.04 -2.59
CA VAL A 181 7.94 9.95 -1.73
C VAL A 181 6.44 9.83 -2.03
N ALA A 182 6.05 9.79 -3.30
CA ALA A 182 4.65 9.59 -3.70
C ALA A 182 4.10 8.27 -3.17
N GLU A 183 4.83 7.16 -3.34
CA GLU A 183 4.43 5.86 -2.80
C GLU A 183 4.27 5.91 -1.27
N ASN A 184 5.24 6.46 -0.55
CA ASN A 184 5.17 6.55 0.91
C ASN A 184 3.97 7.39 1.37
N LEU A 185 3.65 8.49 0.69
CA LEU A 185 2.47 9.31 1.01
C LEU A 185 1.17 8.59 0.67
N GLN A 186 1.11 7.85 -0.44
CA GLN A 186 -0.05 6.99 -0.77
C GLN A 186 -0.28 5.94 0.33
N GLN A 187 0.78 5.27 0.79
CA GLN A 187 0.69 4.31 1.90
C GLN A 187 0.21 4.99 3.19
N LEU A 188 0.66 6.21 3.49
CA LEU A 188 0.16 6.97 4.64
C LEU A 188 -1.31 7.37 4.47
N CYS A 189 -1.77 7.75 3.28
CA CYS A 189 -3.17 8.06 3.02
C CYS A 189 -4.08 6.83 3.17
N VAL A 190 -3.61 5.66 2.75
CA VAL A 190 -4.36 4.41 2.94
C VAL A 190 -4.45 4.05 4.43
N ALA A 191 -3.35 4.19 5.15
CA ALA A 191 -3.37 3.97 6.59
C ALA A 191 -4.23 4.99 7.33
N ASP A 192 -4.21 6.25 6.93
CA ASP A 192 -5.09 7.29 7.47
C ASP A 192 -6.57 6.87 7.31
N ALA A 193 -6.94 6.36 6.13
CA ALA A 193 -8.26 5.84 5.86
C ALA A 193 -8.63 4.62 6.72
N VAL A 194 -7.69 3.70 6.96
CA VAL A 194 -7.97 2.41 7.63
C VAL A 194 -7.87 2.52 9.16
N HIS A 195 -6.85 3.20 9.69
CA HIS A 195 -6.54 3.21 11.13
C HIS A 195 -7.67 3.77 11.99
N THR A 196 -8.47 4.69 11.44
CA THR A 196 -9.65 5.27 12.10
C THR A 196 -10.70 4.22 12.47
N TYR A 197 -10.75 3.10 11.75
CA TYR A 197 -11.71 2.02 11.95
C TYR A 197 -11.07 0.76 12.55
N LEU A 198 -9.76 0.79 12.82
CA LEU A 198 -9.01 -0.37 13.28
C LEU A 198 -9.41 -0.73 14.71
N CYS A 199 -9.74 -2.01 14.92
CA CYS A 199 -9.94 -2.56 16.25
C CYS A 199 -8.64 -3.15 16.80
N ASP A 200 -8.50 -3.10 18.13
CA ASP A 200 -7.32 -3.62 18.81
C ASP A 200 -7.23 -5.13 18.69
N ASP A 201 -8.32 -5.87 18.86
CA ASP A 201 -8.30 -7.33 18.82
C ASP A 201 -9.13 -7.90 17.65
N PRO A 202 -8.68 -9.04 17.07
CA PRO A 202 -9.47 -9.76 16.09
C PRO A 202 -10.73 -10.33 16.76
N VAL A 203 -11.88 -10.26 16.09
CA VAL A 203 -13.14 -10.83 16.60
C VAL A 203 -13.08 -12.35 16.70
N TYR A 204 -12.31 -12.97 15.82
CA TYR A 204 -12.17 -14.42 15.75
C TYR A 204 -10.72 -14.82 15.92
N THR A 205 -10.47 -15.81 16.77
CA THR A 205 -9.20 -16.51 16.85
C THR A 205 -9.39 -17.94 16.35
N PHE A 206 -8.36 -18.48 15.70
CA PHE A 206 -8.45 -19.79 15.04
C PHE A 206 -7.49 -20.78 15.68
N THR A 207 -8.04 -21.91 16.10
CA THR A 207 -7.27 -23.05 16.60
C THR A 207 -6.57 -23.79 15.47
N ASP A 208 -5.52 -24.54 15.79
CA ASP A 208 -4.82 -25.42 14.84
C ASP A 208 -5.77 -26.38 14.12
N HIS A 209 -6.83 -26.84 14.80
CA HIS A 209 -7.83 -27.73 14.20
C HIS A 209 -8.57 -27.06 13.04
N GLN A 210 -8.95 -25.79 13.20
CA GLN A 210 -9.66 -25.02 12.19
C GLN A 210 -8.75 -24.69 11.00
N MET A 211 -7.52 -24.25 11.29
CA MET A 211 -6.51 -24.00 10.26
C MET A 211 -6.20 -25.26 9.46
N ASN A 212 -6.08 -26.42 10.13
CA ASN A 212 -5.88 -27.70 9.47
C ASN A 212 -7.10 -28.12 8.63
N THR A 213 -8.31 -27.81 9.05
CA THR A 213 -9.53 -28.09 8.28
C THR A 213 -9.56 -27.26 7.00
N PHE A 214 -9.25 -25.97 7.10
CA PHE A 214 -9.11 -25.08 5.95
C PHE A 214 -8.03 -25.55 4.99
N PHE A 215 -6.86 -25.95 5.51
CA PHE A 215 -5.77 -26.45 4.68
C PHE A 215 -6.10 -27.78 3.98
N LYS A 216 -6.79 -28.70 4.68
CA LYS A 216 -7.30 -29.96 4.09
C LYS A 216 -8.30 -29.69 2.97
N TRP A 217 -9.20 -28.73 3.15
CA TRP A 217 -10.09 -28.30 2.08
C TRP A 217 -9.30 -27.75 0.88
N ALA A 218 -8.38 -26.81 1.10
CA ALA A 218 -7.62 -26.19 0.02
C ALA A 218 -6.79 -27.21 -0.77
N THR A 219 -6.19 -28.18 -0.08
CA THR A 219 -5.37 -29.24 -0.71
C THR A 219 -6.20 -30.30 -1.42
N ALA A 220 -7.47 -30.49 -1.07
CA ALA A 220 -8.39 -31.41 -1.76
C ALA A 220 -8.83 -30.88 -3.14
N GLU A 221 -8.82 -29.57 -3.34
CA GLU A 221 -9.22 -28.89 -4.58
C GLU A 221 -8.14 -28.97 -5.70
N THR A 222 -7.65 -30.19 -5.97
CA THR A 222 -6.52 -30.46 -6.87
C THR A 222 -6.81 -30.20 -8.35
N THR A 223 -8.08 -30.22 -8.74
CA THR A 223 -8.53 -30.07 -10.13
C THR A 223 -8.16 -28.71 -10.73
N TYR A 224 -8.28 -27.63 -9.95
CA TYR A 224 -7.90 -26.29 -10.40
C TYR A 224 -6.41 -26.21 -10.78
N PHE A 225 -5.54 -26.84 -9.99
CA PHE A 225 -4.10 -26.85 -10.21
C PHE A 225 -3.66 -27.63 -11.45
N GLN A 226 -4.53 -28.44 -12.06
CA GLN A 226 -4.23 -29.09 -13.34
C GLN A 226 -4.43 -28.13 -14.53
N ILE A 227 -5.18 -27.04 -14.34
CA ILE A 227 -5.52 -26.09 -15.39
C ILE A 227 -4.39 -25.07 -15.58
N ARG A 228 -3.80 -25.01 -16.79
CA ARG A 228 -2.73 -24.05 -17.12
C ARG A 228 -3.13 -22.60 -16.83
N ASN A 229 -4.34 -22.20 -17.21
CA ASN A 229 -4.84 -20.84 -16.99
C ASN A 229 -4.94 -20.47 -15.51
N PHE A 230 -5.30 -21.43 -14.65
CA PHE A 230 -5.32 -21.23 -13.21
C PHE A 230 -3.91 -20.99 -12.67
N ARG A 231 -2.91 -21.75 -13.11
CA ARG A 231 -1.50 -21.52 -12.72
C ARG A 231 -0.95 -20.19 -13.21
N THR A 232 -1.31 -19.76 -14.42
CA THR A 232 -1.00 -18.42 -14.92
C THR A 232 -1.64 -17.34 -14.03
N ARG A 233 -2.85 -17.59 -13.50
CA ARG A 233 -3.48 -16.68 -12.53
C ARG A 233 -2.69 -16.58 -11.23
N ILE A 234 -2.25 -17.72 -10.66
CA ILE A 234 -1.37 -17.73 -9.48
C ILE A 234 -0.14 -16.87 -9.74
N LEU A 235 0.50 -17.05 -10.90
CA LEU A 235 1.69 -16.30 -11.28
C LEU A 235 1.44 -14.78 -11.36
N ASN A 236 0.30 -14.38 -11.93
CA ASN A 236 -0.07 -12.96 -12.01
C ASN A 236 -0.29 -12.35 -10.62
N ILE A 237 -0.96 -13.08 -9.70
CA ILE A 237 -1.15 -12.63 -8.32
C ILE A 237 0.17 -12.58 -7.56
N PHE A 238 1.03 -13.58 -7.73
CA PHE A 238 2.38 -13.59 -7.15
C PHE A 238 3.16 -12.33 -7.55
N TYR A 239 3.13 -11.98 -8.84
CA TYR A 239 3.80 -10.78 -9.30
C TYR A 239 3.21 -9.49 -8.75
N LEU A 240 1.89 -9.44 -8.49
CA LEU A 240 1.28 -8.31 -7.79
C LEU A 240 1.82 -8.15 -6.35
N PHE A 241 2.14 -9.24 -5.66
CA PHE A 241 2.71 -9.16 -4.29
C PHE A 241 4.19 -8.79 -4.26
N VAL A 242 4.94 -9.13 -5.31
CA VAL A 242 6.36 -8.80 -5.45
C VAL A 242 6.58 -7.42 -6.07
N PHE A 243 5.51 -6.82 -6.58
CA PHE A 243 5.54 -5.62 -7.40
C PHE A 243 6.04 -4.38 -6.64
N ASP A 244 6.81 -3.55 -7.35
CA ASP A 244 7.41 -2.30 -6.87
C ASP A 244 6.93 -1.15 -7.77
N GLU A 245 5.93 -0.42 -7.28
CA GLU A 245 5.33 0.72 -8.00
C GLU A 245 6.35 1.86 -8.22
N PRO A 246 7.19 2.27 -7.26
CA PRO A 246 8.29 3.20 -7.52
C PRO A 246 9.18 2.81 -8.70
N ALA A 247 9.59 1.54 -8.79
CA ALA A 247 10.41 1.05 -9.90
C ALA A 247 9.67 1.11 -11.24
N ARG A 248 8.37 0.80 -11.26
CA ARG A 248 7.52 0.95 -12.46
C ARG A 248 7.45 2.40 -12.90
N ASN A 249 7.26 3.31 -11.95
CA ASN A 249 7.13 4.74 -12.21
C ASN A 249 8.42 5.31 -12.82
N LEU A 250 9.56 4.91 -12.26
CA LEU A 250 10.87 5.26 -12.78
C LEU A 250 11.13 4.63 -14.17
N TYR A 251 10.70 3.39 -14.39
CA TYR A 251 10.82 2.75 -15.71
C TYR A 251 10.04 3.51 -16.78
N THR A 252 8.79 3.88 -16.51
CA THR A 252 7.98 4.70 -17.41
C THR A 252 8.67 6.02 -17.73
N TYR A 253 9.21 6.70 -16.72
CA TYR A 253 9.96 7.93 -16.94
C TYR A 253 11.17 7.70 -17.86
N ASN A 254 11.93 6.63 -17.66
CA ASN A 254 13.08 6.28 -18.50
C ASN A 254 12.68 5.95 -19.94
N ARG A 255 11.48 5.42 -20.17
CA ARG A 255 10.94 5.05 -21.48
C ARG A 255 9.97 6.08 -22.08
N ALA A 256 10.01 7.33 -21.58
CA ALA A 256 9.24 8.43 -22.15
C ALA A 256 7.72 8.17 -22.21
N GLY A 257 7.14 7.59 -21.14
CA GLY A 257 5.70 7.38 -21.03
C GLY A 257 5.22 5.94 -21.28
N GLU A 258 6.09 5.05 -21.75
CA GLU A 258 5.73 3.63 -21.90
C GLU A 258 5.41 3.02 -20.51
N ILE A 259 4.19 2.49 -20.36
CA ILE A 259 3.77 1.84 -19.12
C ILE A 259 4.15 0.36 -19.21
N PRO A 260 5.18 -0.10 -18.47
CA PRO A 260 5.55 -1.50 -18.52
C PRO A 260 4.48 -2.34 -17.81
N SER A 261 4.36 -3.59 -18.22
CA SER A 261 3.62 -4.60 -17.47
C SER A 261 4.31 -4.89 -16.13
N ILE A 262 3.55 -5.35 -15.14
CA ILE A 262 4.09 -5.77 -13.83
C ILE A 262 5.22 -6.79 -14.02
N THR A 263 5.02 -7.77 -14.90
CA THR A 263 6.02 -8.79 -15.22
C THR A 263 7.33 -8.17 -15.72
N ALA A 264 7.27 -7.19 -16.62
CA ALA A 264 8.46 -6.54 -17.16
C ALA A 264 9.26 -5.81 -16.07
N VAL A 265 8.57 -5.16 -15.13
CA VAL A 265 9.19 -4.49 -13.98
C VAL A 265 9.88 -5.50 -13.07
N VAL A 266 9.18 -6.59 -12.72
CA VAL A 266 9.73 -7.65 -11.87
C VAL A 266 10.97 -8.27 -12.52
N THR A 267 10.94 -8.60 -13.82
CA THR A 267 12.09 -9.17 -14.52
C THR A 267 13.27 -8.21 -14.69
N ALA A 268 13.02 -6.89 -14.62
CA ALA A 268 14.09 -5.89 -14.62
C ALA A 268 14.72 -5.70 -13.24
N LYS A 269 13.95 -5.93 -12.16
CA LYS A 269 14.39 -5.75 -10.77
C LYS A 269 15.10 -6.97 -10.21
N PHE A 270 14.62 -8.18 -10.52
CA PHE A 270 15.12 -9.43 -9.95
C PHE A 270 15.99 -10.20 -10.94
N PRO A 271 16.97 -10.99 -10.45
CA PRO A 271 17.78 -11.85 -11.31
C PRO A 271 16.91 -12.79 -12.16
N SER A 272 17.25 -12.94 -13.45
CA SER A 272 16.50 -13.78 -14.39
C SER A 272 16.28 -15.20 -13.85
N ASN A 273 17.34 -15.84 -13.34
CA ASN A 273 17.27 -17.17 -12.75
C ASN A 273 16.27 -17.25 -11.59
N TRP A 274 16.19 -16.22 -10.74
CA TRP A 274 15.23 -16.17 -9.65
C TRP A 274 13.79 -16.11 -10.21
N THR A 275 13.54 -15.22 -11.17
CA THR A 275 12.21 -15.09 -11.78
C THR A 275 11.77 -16.38 -12.50
N SER A 276 12.67 -17.02 -13.24
CA SER A 276 12.40 -18.29 -13.92
C SER A 276 12.18 -19.45 -12.94
N ALA A 277 12.93 -19.49 -11.83
CA ALA A 277 12.72 -20.49 -10.78
C ALA A 277 11.34 -20.34 -10.12
N MET A 278 10.94 -19.11 -9.74
CA MET A 278 9.62 -18.86 -9.15
C MET A 278 8.48 -19.21 -10.13
N GLN A 279 8.63 -18.86 -11.41
CA GLN A 279 7.69 -19.26 -12.46
C GLN A 279 7.59 -20.78 -12.57
N HIS A 280 8.72 -21.49 -12.58
CA HIS A 280 8.74 -22.94 -12.68
C HIS A 280 8.03 -23.58 -11.49
N VAL A 281 8.31 -23.12 -10.26
CA VAL A 281 7.62 -23.60 -9.06
C VAL A 281 6.11 -23.43 -9.19
N ILE A 282 5.63 -22.23 -9.53
CA ILE A 282 4.19 -21.95 -9.65
C ILE A 282 3.54 -22.78 -10.78
N LEU A 283 4.21 -22.92 -11.91
CA LEU A 283 3.66 -23.58 -13.09
C LEU A 283 3.67 -25.12 -13.02
N TYR A 284 4.56 -25.71 -12.22
CA TYR A 284 4.75 -27.17 -12.20
C TYR A 284 4.70 -27.80 -10.81
N GLY A 285 4.76 -27.01 -9.73
CA GLY A 285 4.68 -27.51 -8.35
C GLY A 285 3.35 -28.18 -8.03
N LYS A 286 3.37 -29.18 -7.15
CA LYS A 286 2.16 -29.88 -6.71
C LYS A 286 1.29 -28.98 -5.82
N PRO A 287 -0.03 -29.23 -5.70
CA PRO A 287 -0.93 -28.39 -4.91
C PRO A 287 -0.45 -28.16 -3.46
N HIS A 288 -0.06 -29.23 -2.75
CA HIS A 288 0.43 -29.13 -1.37
C HIS A 288 1.79 -28.42 -1.27
N GLU A 289 2.64 -28.50 -2.30
CA GLU A 289 3.93 -27.79 -2.34
C GLU A 289 3.71 -26.28 -2.52
N LEU A 290 2.68 -25.87 -3.27
CA LEU A 290 2.33 -24.46 -3.47
C LEU A 290 1.59 -23.86 -2.25
N LEU A 291 0.61 -24.60 -1.72
CA LEU A 291 -0.18 -24.18 -0.56
C LEU A 291 0.61 -24.26 0.74
N GLY A 292 1.62 -25.13 0.83
CA GLY A 292 2.51 -25.24 1.98
C GLY A 292 3.86 -24.55 1.79
N HIS A 293 4.01 -23.70 0.77
CA HIS A 293 5.32 -23.15 0.40
C HIS A 293 5.85 -22.16 1.45
N ASP A 294 7.17 -22.21 1.74
CA ASP A 294 7.83 -21.31 2.70
C ASP A 294 7.76 -19.83 2.29
N ASN A 295 7.89 -19.57 0.98
CA ASN A 295 7.65 -18.24 0.41
C ASN A 295 6.15 -17.88 0.49
N LEU A 296 5.82 -17.03 1.47
CA LEU A 296 4.47 -16.51 1.70
C LEU A 296 3.81 -15.90 0.47
N PHE A 297 4.56 -15.29 -0.45
CA PHE A 297 3.96 -14.72 -1.67
C PHE A 297 3.42 -15.80 -2.61
N ILE A 298 4.12 -16.94 -2.71
CA ILE A 298 3.65 -18.08 -3.51
C ILE A 298 2.41 -18.68 -2.85
N ARG A 299 2.49 -18.92 -1.54
CA ARG A 299 1.39 -19.48 -0.75
C ARG A 299 0.14 -18.62 -0.84
N ASN A 300 0.26 -17.32 -0.56
CA ASN A 300 -0.86 -16.38 -0.60
C ASN A 300 -1.44 -16.25 -2.01
N ALA A 301 -0.59 -16.26 -3.04
CA ALA A 301 -1.08 -16.18 -4.42
C ALA A 301 -1.83 -17.44 -4.84
N ALA A 302 -1.34 -18.62 -4.44
CA ALA A 302 -2.00 -19.89 -4.70
C ALA A 302 -3.36 -19.96 -3.99
N LEU A 303 -3.40 -19.57 -2.71
CA LEU A 303 -4.61 -19.59 -1.91
C LEU A 303 -5.66 -18.58 -2.42
N MET A 304 -5.24 -17.36 -2.72
CA MET A 304 -6.13 -16.33 -3.26
C MET A 304 -6.72 -16.75 -4.61
N ALA A 305 -5.89 -17.30 -5.50
CA ALA A 305 -6.35 -17.81 -6.79
C ALA A 305 -7.36 -18.94 -6.60
N LEU A 306 -7.05 -19.88 -5.68
CA LEU A 306 -7.91 -21.03 -5.39
C LEU A 306 -9.27 -20.59 -4.86
N PHE A 307 -9.28 -19.74 -3.84
CA PHE A 307 -10.51 -19.25 -3.23
C PHE A 307 -11.37 -18.50 -4.26
N GLU A 308 -10.75 -17.65 -5.08
CA GLU A 308 -11.46 -16.95 -6.14
C GLU A 308 -12.02 -17.89 -7.21
N ALA A 309 -11.24 -18.87 -7.66
CA ALA A 309 -11.69 -19.85 -8.65
C ALA A 309 -12.83 -20.72 -8.09
N PHE A 310 -12.75 -21.12 -6.83
CA PHE A 310 -13.81 -21.85 -6.15
C PHE A 310 -15.10 -21.02 -6.06
N CYS A 311 -15.01 -19.78 -5.60
CA CYS A 311 -16.16 -18.87 -5.52
C CYS A 311 -16.80 -18.60 -6.89
N LYS A 312 -15.97 -18.46 -7.93
CA LYS A 312 -16.46 -18.27 -9.30
C LYS A 312 -17.16 -19.52 -9.84
N THR A 313 -16.63 -20.72 -9.59
CA THR A 313 -17.20 -21.97 -10.12
C THR A 313 -18.47 -22.38 -9.38
N ILE A 314 -18.48 -22.30 -8.05
CA ILE A 314 -19.57 -22.82 -7.22
C ILE A 314 -20.68 -21.79 -7.01
N TYR A 315 -20.31 -20.52 -6.82
CA TYR A 315 -21.27 -19.45 -6.47
C TYR A 315 -21.45 -18.41 -7.58
N SER A 316 -20.73 -18.52 -8.70
CA SER A 316 -20.72 -17.51 -9.78
C SER A 316 -20.29 -16.11 -9.31
N VAL A 317 -19.48 -16.03 -8.25
CA VAL A 317 -19.00 -14.77 -7.66
C VAL A 317 -17.59 -14.46 -8.13
N ASN A 318 -17.37 -13.23 -8.60
CA ASN A 318 -16.03 -12.71 -8.81
C ASN A 318 -15.48 -12.12 -7.50
N PHE A 319 -14.91 -12.99 -6.66
CA PHE A 319 -14.48 -12.65 -5.30
C PHE A 319 -13.50 -11.47 -5.27
N SER A 320 -12.47 -11.47 -6.13
CA SER A 320 -11.48 -10.39 -6.15
C SER A 320 -12.05 -9.04 -6.54
N LYS A 321 -13.12 -9.00 -7.35
CA LYS A 321 -13.72 -7.74 -7.82
C LYS A 321 -14.65 -7.12 -6.78
N PHE A 322 -15.35 -7.94 -6.00
CA PHE A 322 -16.44 -7.46 -5.14
C PHE A 322 -16.17 -7.61 -3.65
N CYS A 323 -15.24 -8.48 -3.25
CA CYS A 323 -14.98 -8.81 -1.86
C CYS A 323 -13.54 -8.49 -1.44
N ILE A 324 -12.70 -8.00 -2.36
CA ILE A 324 -11.33 -7.57 -2.07
C ILE A 324 -11.16 -6.11 -2.49
N CYS A 325 -10.57 -5.30 -1.62
CA CYS A 325 -10.11 -3.96 -1.95
C CYS A 325 -8.58 -3.88 -1.80
N MET A 326 -7.91 -3.53 -2.88
CA MET A 326 -6.45 -3.40 -2.92
C MET A 326 -6.04 -2.00 -2.45
N ASN A 327 -4.81 -1.90 -1.92
CA ASN A 327 -4.20 -0.69 -1.35
C ASN A 327 -4.60 0.63 -2.05
N PHE A 328 -4.43 0.71 -3.38
CA PHE A 328 -4.68 1.92 -4.17
C PHE A 328 -6.15 2.38 -4.23
N ASP A 329 -7.09 1.47 -4.00
CA ASP A 329 -8.53 1.75 -4.08
C ASP A 329 -9.16 2.01 -2.71
N ILE A 330 -8.48 1.63 -1.62
CA ILE A 330 -9.01 1.73 -0.26
C ILE A 330 -9.35 3.19 0.08
N GLN A 331 -8.43 4.13 -0.13
CA GLN A 331 -8.63 5.53 0.23
C GLN A 331 -9.90 6.13 -0.41
N LYS A 332 -10.16 5.81 -1.68
CA LYS A 332 -11.32 6.35 -2.43
C LYS A 332 -12.63 5.71 -1.99
N ASN A 333 -12.57 4.44 -1.58
CA ASN A 333 -13.76 3.64 -1.35
C ASN A 333 -14.03 3.36 0.14
N ILE A 334 -13.18 3.79 1.07
CA ILE A 334 -13.27 3.42 2.49
C ILE A 334 -14.65 3.67 3.10
N LYS A 335 -15.28 4.82 2.78
CA LYS A 335 -16.63 5.13 3.26
C LYS A 335 -17.67 4.12 2.77
N HIS A 336 -17.58 3.70 1.52
CA HIS A 336 -18.47 2.68 0.96
C HIS A 336 -18.15 1.28 1.49
N ILE A 337 -16.87 0.98 1.70
CA ILE A 337 -16.42 -0.29 2.30
C ILE A 337 -17.00 -0.44 3.71
N MET A 338 -16.92 0.61 4.53
CA MET A 338 -17.45 0.59 5.91
C MET A 338 -18.98 0.43 5.97
N LEU A 339 -19.69 0.84 4.92
CA LEU A 339 -21.14 0.70 4.79
C LEU A 339 -21.57 -0.61 4.12
N SER A 340 -20.62 -1.47 3.74
CA SER A 340 -20.94 -2.72 3.06
C SER A 340 -21.72 -3.68 3.97
N GLU A 341 -22.74 -4.32 3.39
CA GLU A 341 -23.57 -5.32 4.07
C GLU A 341 -22.84 -6.66 4.31
N HIS A 342 -21.72 -6.88 3.63
CA HIS A 342 -20.93 -8.09 3.72
C HIS A 342 -19.47 -7.75 4.04
N PRO A 343 -18.70 -8.69 4.61
CA PRO A 343 -17.29 -8.43 4.89
C PRO A 343 -16.51 -8.15 3.59
N ILE A 344 -15.50 -7.30 3.68
CA ILE A 344 -14.56 -6.98 2.59
C ILE A 344 -13.14 -7.22 3.09
N LEU A 345 -12.36 -7.99 2.33
CA LEU A 345 -10.94 -8.20 2.55
C LEU A 345 -10.16 -6.99 2.03
N LEU A 346 -9.38 -6.34 2.90
CA LEU A 346 -8.52 -5.21 2.56
C LEU A 346 -7.07 -5.66 2.51
N LEU A 347 -6.31 -5.15 1.52
CA LEU A 347 -4.86 -5.27 1.49
C LEU A 347 -4.24 -3.88 1.72
N ALA A 348 -3.96 -3.56 2.99
CA ALA A 348 -3.31 -2.32 3.40
C ALA A 348 -1.90 -2.62 3.94
N TRP A 349 -0.88 -1.82 3.59
CA TRP A 349 0.52 -2.04 4.03
C TRP A 349 1.03 -3.49 3.86
N HIS A 350 0.59 -4.16 2.78
CA HIS A 350 0.90 -5.57 2.48
C HIS A 350 0.41 -6.58 3.54
N LYS A 351 -0.51 -6.18 4.42
CA LYS A 351 -1.20 -7.03 5.38
C LYS A 351 -2.68 -7.13 5.04
N PHE A 352 -3.29 -8.24 5.44
CA PHE A 352 -4.69 -8.52 5.20
C PHE A 352 -5.53 -8.09 6.40
N TYR A 353 -6.63 -7.41 6.12
CA TYR A 353 -7.60 -6.96 7.12
C TYR A 353 -9.00 -7.30 6.67
N ILE A 354 -9.93 -7.47 7.60
CA ILE A 354 -11.35 -7.64 7.30
C ILE A 354 -12.11 -6.40 7.75
N ALA A 355 -12.74 -5.72 6.80
CA ALA A 355 -13.73 -4.71 7.06
C ALA A 355 -15.11 -5.35 7.19
N ALA A 356 -15.74 -5.22 8.35
CA ALA A 356 -17.10 -5.72 8.60
C ALA A 356 -17.80 -4.82 9.63
N LYS A 357 -19.09 -4.54 9.40
CA LYS A 357 -19.93 -3.74 10.32
C LYS A 357 -19.29 -2.40 10.75
N GLY A 358 -18.67 -1.69 9.80
CA GLY A 358 -18.02 -0.40 10.06
C GLY A 358 -16.73 -0.45 10.88
N LYS A 359 -16.17 -1.64 11.10
CA LYS A 359 -14.92 -1.88 11.82
C LYS A 359 -13.92 -2.62 10.94
N VAL A 360 -12.63 -2.50 11.26
CA VAL A 360 -11.53 -3.18 10.57
C VAL A 360 -10.74 -4.04 11.55
N TYR A 361 -10.60 -5.32 11.23
CA TYR A 361 -9.91 -6.32 12.04
C TYR A 361 -8.65 -6.80 11.33
N MET A 362 -7.54 -6.91 12.07
CA MET A 362 -6.28 -7.43 11.55
C MET A 362 -6.12 -8.91 11.90
N TYR A 363 -5.69 -9.70 10.93
CA TYR A 363 -5.34 -11.12 11.12
C TYR A 363 -3.88 -11.35 10.71
N ALA A 364 -3.23 -12.37 11.27
CA ALA A 364 -1.80 -12.58 11.08
C ALA A 364 -1.49 -13.13 9.68
N THR A 365 -2.40 -13.94 9.12
CA THR A 365 -2.21 -14.61 7.83
C THR A 365 -3.40 -14.42 6.88
N LEU A 366 -3.18 -14.73 5.59
CA LEU A 366 -4.27 -14.69 4.59
C LEU A 366 -5.30 -15.77 4.89
N GLU A 367 -4.84 -16.95 5.32
CA GLU A 367 -5.66 -18.08 5.73
C GLU A 367 -6.64 -17.67 6.84
N GLU A 368 -6.13 -17.04 7.90
CA GLU A 368 -6.96 -16.51 8.99
C GLU A 368 -7.91 -15.43 8.49
N SER A 369 -7.43 -14.53 7.62
CA SER A 369 -8.28 -13.47 7.06
C SER A 369 -9.45 -14.04 6.25
N LEU A 370 -9.21 -15.07 5.42
CA LEU A 370 -10.26 -15.72 4.63
C LEU A 370 -11.24 -16.50 5.52
N LEU A 371 -10.76 -17.15 6.59
CA LEU A 371 -11.63 -17.79 7.56
C LEU A 371 -12.48 -16.74 8.30
N ALA A 372 -11.88 -15.67 8.80
CA ALA A 372 -12.59 -14.58 9.44
C ALA A 372 -13.64 -13.96 8.52
N TRP A 373 -13.31 -13.78 7.23
CA TRP A 373 -14.27 -13.33 6.23
C TRP A 373 -15.49 -14.26 6.15
N LEU A 374 -15.28 -15.59 6.17
CA LEU A 374 -16.37 -16.58 6.18
C LEU A 374 -17.16 -16.59 7.49
N PHE A 375 -16.51 -16.39 8.63
CA PHE A 375 -17.18 -16.30 9.94
C PHE A 375 -18.04 -15.04 10.04
N HIS A 376 -17.53 -13.88 9.64
CA HIS A 376 -18.35 -12.68 9.50
C HIS A 376 -19.52 -12.91 8.55
N LEU A 377 -19.30 -13.55 7.39
CA LEU A 377 -20.39 -13.87 6.47
C LEU A 377 -21.43 -14.80 7.12
N LYS A 378 -21.00 -15.77 7.94
CA LYS A 378 -21.89 -16.71 8.63
C LYS A 378 -22.71 -16.04 9.72
N ASP A 379 -22.04 -15.34 10.63
CA ASP A 379 -22.64 -14.84 11.86
C ASP A 379 -23.37 -13.51 11.62
N ASP A 380 -22.79 -12.63 10.80
CA ASP A 380 -23.31 -11.29 10.55
C ASP A 380 -24.28 -11.25 9.37
N CYS A 381 -24.05 -12.09 8.35
CA CYS A 381 -24.80 -12.06 7.09
C CYS A 381 -25.61 -13.34 6.83
N GLN A 382 -25.76 -14.24 7.81
CA GLN A 382 -26.50 -15.50 7.66
C GLN A 382 -26.04 -16.36 6.48
N CYS A 383 -24.73 -16.34 6.19
CA CYS A 383 -24.10 -16.97 5.02
C CYS A 383 -24.57 -16.41 3.65
N MET A 384 -25.16 -15.22 3.61
CA MET A 384 -25.66 -14.60 2.38
C MET A 384 -24.73 -13.48 1.91
N LEU A 385 -24.22 -13.61 0.69
CA LEU A 385 -23.45 -12.56 0.03
C LEU A 385 -24.38 -11.71 -0.86
N PHE A 386 -24.26 -10.38 -0.76
CA PHE A 386 -25.13 -9.40 -1.42
C PHE A 386 -26.64 -9.64 -1.15
N GLY A 387 -26.98 -10.25 -0.01
CA GLY A 387 -28.35 -10.62 0.36
C GLY A 387 -29.00 -11.72 -0.50
N GLN A 388 -28.33 -12.25 -1.52
CA GLN A 388 -28.95 -13.15 -2.51
C GLN A 388 -28.17 -14.44 -2.74
N ILE A 389 -26.84 -14.41 -2.63
CA ILE A 389 -25.99 -15.56 -2.95
C ILE A 389 -25.69 -16.34 -1.67
N SER A 390 -26.30 -17.51 -1.52
CA SER A 390 -26.06 -18.37 -0.35
C SER A 390 -24.72 -19.09 -0.45
N MET A 391 -23.84 -18.80 0.51
CA MET A 391 -22.56 -19.48 0.72
C MET A 391 -22.61 -20.49 1.88
N LEU A 392 -23.81 -20.88 2.32
CA LEU A 392 -24.05 -21.73 3.48
C LEU A 392 -23.22 -23.03 3.47
N LYS A 393 -23.07 -23.67 2.31
CA LYS A 393 -22.28 -24.90 2.19
C LYS A 393 -20.80 -24.67 2.53
N LEU A 394 -20.21 -23.57 2.07
CA LEU A 394 -18.82 -23.24 2.33
C LEU A 394 -18.63 -22.87 3.80
N CYS A 395 -19.51 -22.00 4.33
CA CYS A 395 -19.48 -21.61 5.73
C CYS A 395 -19.66 -22.82 6.67
N ASN A 396 -20.58 -23.74 6.40
CA ASN A 396 -20.76 -24.94 7.23
C ASN A 396 -19.57 -25.90 7.13
N THR A 397 -18.84 -25.90 6.01
CA THR A 397 -17.67 -26.76 5.83
C THR A 397 -16.44 -26.20 6.55
N LEU A 398 -16.26 -24.88 6.52
CA LEU A 398 -15.02 -24.23 6.97
C LEU A 398 -15.15 -23.53 8.33
N CYS A 399 -16.34 -23.05 8.70
CA CYS A 399 -16.59 -22.34 9.96
C CYS A 399 -16.99 -23.30 11.09
N VAL A 400 -16.11 -24.25 11.40
CA VAL A 400 -16.31 -25.22 12.48
C VAL A 400 -15.71 -24.66 13.78
N GLY A 401 -16.52 -24.49 14.83
CA GLY A 401 -16.05 -24.30 16.21
C GLY A 401 -15.19 -23.07 16.53
N ALA A 402 -15.45 -21.88 15.97
CA ALA A 402 -14.86 -20.66 16.53
C ALA A 402 -15.76 -20.14 17.66
N THR A 403 -15.15 -19.80 18.79
CA THR A 403 -15.78 -19.02 19.86
C THR A 403 -15.59 -17.54 19.53
N GLN A 404 -16.67 -16.77 19.44
CA GLN A 404 -16.56 -15.34 19.69
C GLN A 404 -16.08 -15.18 21.13
N GLU A 405 -15.10 -14.31 21.38
CA GLU A 405 -14.83 -13.90 22.76
C GLU A 405 -16.08 -13.17 23.25
N GLU A 406 -16.91 -13.85 24.05
CA GLU A 406 -18.04 -13.24 24.73
C GLU A 406 -17.46 -12.29 25.79
N GLU A 407 -17.72 -10.99 25.67
CA GLU A 407 -17.60 -10.07 26.80
C GLU A 407 -18.65 -10.51 27.83
N GLU A 408 -18.22 -11.28 28.84
CA GLU A 408 -19.01 -11.56 30.04
C GLU A 408 -19.26 -10.24 30.80
N GLU A 409 -20.34 -9.53 30.46
CA GLU A 409 -20.96 -8.59 31.40
C GLU A 409 -21.53 -9.39 32.56
N ALA A 410 -20.87 -9.28 33.71
CA ALA A 410 -21.31 -9.79 34.99
C ALA A 410 -22.74 -9.33 35.32
N ASN A 411 -23.69 -10.25 35.22
CA ASN A 411 -24.94 -10.21 35.98
C ASN A 411 -25.01 -11.48 36.84
N GLU A 412 -24.25 -11.47 37.94
CA GLU A 412 -24.56 -12.30 39.10
C GLU A 412 -25.83 -11.75 39.76
N GLU A 413 -27.01 -12.11 39.24
CA GLU A 413 -28.22 -12.12 40.06
C GLU A 413 -28.21 -13.38 40.92
N PHE A 414 -27.74 -13.22 42.15
CA PHE A 414 -27.96 -14.14 43.26
C PHE A 414 -29.46 -14.44 43.38
N ILE A 415 -29.85 -15.70 43.16
CA ILE A 415 -31.08 -16.25 43.72
C ILE A 415 -30.67 -17.08 44.93
N GLU A 416 -30.67 -16.46 46.11
CA GLU A 416 -30.73 -17.19 47.37
C GLU A 416 -32.11 -17.85 47.47
N ILE A 417 -32.13 -19.19 47.57
CA ILE A 417 -33.30 -19.96 47.99
C ILE A 417 -33.07 -20.30 49.45
N ASP A 418 -33.81 -19.64 50.36
CA ASP A 418 -33.88 -20.00 51.77
C ASP A 418 -34.61 -21.36 51.95
N ILE A 419 -34.02 -22.24 52.76
CA ILE A 419 -34.63 -23.46 53.33
C ILE A 419 -35.07 -23.18 54.76
#